data_AF-A0A7Y2GX20-F1
#
_entry.id   AF-A0A7Y2GX20-F1
#
_cell.length_a   1.000
_cell.length_b   1.000
_cell.length_c   1.000
_cell.angle_alpha   90.00
_cell.angle_beta   90.00
_cell.angle_gamma   90.00
#
_symmetry.space_group_name_H-M   'P 1'
#
loop_
_entity.id
_entity.type
_entity.pdbx_description
1 polymer ?
#
loop_
_entity_poly.entity_id
_entity_poly.type
_entity_poly.pdbx_seq_one_letter_code
_entity_poly.pdbx_strand_id
1 'polypeptide(L)'
;SILVISLLFIPSEFGSWSLAFRKPLVVLLLLLLTLLNFKRNNLNIFLDTPTVALTVFVLLHFLSAFWAVHVSLVWLKSMNWLTLLLLYLNVRNINLSEFEVNTWKNILSTLLLINVCVVLIVAGNFMFSTEGAVQLSTSSIKKFREFTIFNNNFTSSVFLLTLPFLLLIIARKAQALHILLCFIIFFLIFLLNSRAVIGGSIFLTLLFIYHLREVKFRFRYILGFIAICLFAFSLVVVLVSDLGTYFQALNPLDLLDKNSGNERLTLWVRSLSLFSESPIWGIGSGNWLTEYLKYGISDLPNYKRYIHAHNLLFETCAELGLFGFSLLLILFFHPIYRIFKTGSNDLITITLFLSIIAYIIVSSYYGIAYDRNGRFSGLQYSWIILLGLLQSKIGTNGRSIQLKHISVVLAVVCLAWSIFIVNQDKLFANYRKEISKNNIDTAIYYLNKIYIEDIYEFRVNNHLLAILAPQIWRKGEKTSAINTMETAVERSANEYLSWMHLGNMYRASHQFEKAVDAYNRSLFLNPRWWDSALGLAIASKSINDTKNYAKAMKIYEEELDPYIARFNNSDIEYPEEHYLNKYWKRLLMIKHEFDSLANR
;
A
#
# COMPACT_ATOMS: atom_id res chain seq x y z
N SER A 1 27.52 8.57 0.76
CA SER A 1 26.62 7.85 -0.16
C SER A 1 26.21 6.49 0.38
N ILE A 2 27.08 5.47 0.39
CA ILE A 2 26.70 4.08 0.80
C ILE A 2 25.94 4.01 2.13
N LEU A 3 26.44 4.56 3.24
CA LEU A 3 25.76 4.49 4.54
C LEU A 3 24.31 5.03 4.47
N VAL A 4 24.11 6.14 3.77
CA VAL A 4 22.79 6.76 3.55
C VAL A 4 21.87 5.81 2.78
N ILE A 5 22.39 5.13 1.76
CA ILE A 5 21.64 4.19 0.92
C ILE A 5 21.31 2.92 1.69
N SER A 6 22.22 2.43 2.54
CA SER A 6 21.95 1.32 3.46
C SER A 6 20.81 1.67 4.44
N LEU A 7 20.77 2.90 4.95
CA LEU A 7 19.66 3.38 5.78
C LEU A 7 18.33 3.47 5.00
N LEU A 8 18.36 3.72 3.69
CA LEU A 8 17.18 3.67 2.81
C LEU A 8 16.74 2.24 2.44
N PHE A 9 17.63 1.25 2.58
CA PHE A 9 17.30 -0.18 2.42
C PHE A 9 16.77 -0.84 3.70
N ILE A 10 16.86 -0.19 4.88
CA ILE A 10 16.12 -0.62 6.06
C ILE A 10 14.63 -0.37 5.76
N PRO A 11 13.76 -1.40 5.68
CA PRO A 11 12.40 -1.19 5.22
C PRO A 11 11.66 -0.18 6.12
N SER A 12 11.05 0.83 5.48
CA SER A 12 10.42 2.03 6.07
C SER A 12 9.35 1.76 7.13
N GLU A 13 8.98 0.51 7.30
CA GLU A 13 7.82 0.00 8.00
C GLU A 13 8.21 -0.64 9.37
N PHE A 14 9.43 -1.18 9.55
CA PHE A 14 9.87 -1.86 10.79
C PHE A 14 9.90 -0.97 12.06
N GLY A 15 8.88 -1.08 12.94
CA GLY A 15 8.88 -0.58 14.32
C GLY A 15 7.87 0.54 14.60
N SER A 16 7.56 0.76 15.88
CA SER A 16 6.51 1.66 16.39
C SER A 16 6.74 3.17 16.21
N TRP A 17 7.86 3.57 15.58
CA TRP A 17 8.11 4.96 15.23
C TRP A 17 7.08 5.41 14.20
N SER A 18 6.20 6.34 14.58
CA SER A 18 5.12 6.80 13.70
C SER A 18 5.67 7.28 12.35
N LEU A 19 4.92 7.02 11.26
CA LEU A 19 5.32 7.40 9.89
C LEU A 19 5.68 8.89 9.78
N ALA A 20 5.09 9.71 10.66
CA ALA A 20 5.31 11.14 10.81
C ALA A 20 6.76 11.56 11.15
N PHE A 21 7.65 10.65 11.59
CA PHE A 21 9.09 10.96 11.72
C PHE A 21 9.94 10.36 10.60
N ARG A 22 9.50 9.28 9.96
CA ARG A 22 10.29 8.55 8.96
C ARG A 22 10.34 9.25 7.61
N LYS A 23 9.22 9.82 7.15
CA LYS A 23 9.15 10.50 5.84
C LYS A 23 10.11 11.70 5.75
N PRO A 24 10.18 12.63 6.72
CA PRO A 24 11.19 13.68 6.71
C PRO A 24 12.63 13.17 6.87
N LEU A 25 12.87 12.14 7.69
CA LEU A 25 14.23 11.61 7.88
C LEU A 25 14.78 11.01 6.56
N VAL A 26 13.98 10.24 5.84
CA VAL A 26 14.32 9.70 4.51
C VAL A 26 14.64 10.81 3.51
N VAL A 27 13.84 11.89 3.49
CA VAL A 27 14.05 13.00 2.56
C VAL A 27 15.22 13.89 2.97
N LEU A 28 15.46 14.09 4.27
CA LEU A 28 16.64 14.78 4.80
C LEU A 28 17.93 14.03 4.46
N LEU A 29 17.92 12.70 4.60
CA LEU A 29 19.01 11.82 4.17
C LEU A 29 19.27 11.93 2.67
N LEU A 30 18.22 12.02 1.85
CA LEU A 30 18.33 12.27 0.41
C LEU A 30 18.84 13.68 0.07
N LEU A 31 18.44 14.71 0.81
CA LEU A 31 18.99 16.06 0.66
C LEU A 31 20.48 16.09 1.00
N LEU A 32 20.90 15.45 2.10
CA LEU A 32 22.31 15.32 2.46
C LEU A 32 23.11 14.55 1.39
N LEU A 33 22.54 13.48 0.82
CA LEU A 33 23.15 12.78 -0.32
C LEU A 33 23.31 13.69 -1.54
N THR A 34 22.28 14.50 -1.84
CA THR A 34 22.28 15.47 -2.93
C THR A 34 23.35 16.54 -2.71
N LEU A 35 23.46 17.11 -1.51
CA LEU A 35 24.48 18.10 -1.15
C LEU A 35 25.92 17.52 -1.19
N LEU A 36 26.10 16.27 -0.78
CA LEU A 36 27.40 15.57 -0.90
C LEU A 36 27.80 15.34 -2.35
N ASN A 37 26.87 14.89 -3.20
CA ASN A 37 27.11 14.69 -4.63
C ASN A 37 27.32 16.04 -5.34
N PHE A 38 26.57 17.08 -4.97
CA PHE A 38 26.76 18.47 -5.45
C PHE A 38 28.16 18.99 -5.14
N LYS A 39 28.62 18.88 -3.88
CA LYS A 39 29.97 19.33 -3.46
C LYS A 39 31.09 18.58 -4.18
N ARG A 40 30.85 17.36 -4.64
CA ARG A 40 31.79 16.56 -5.44
C ARG A 40 31.72 16.85 -6.96
N ASN A 41 30.80 17.71 -7.42
CA ASN A 41 30.39 17.84 -8.83
C ASN A 41 29.82 16.54 -9.47
N ASN A 42 29.52 15.52 -8.67
CA ASN A 42 28.97 14.22 -9.11
C ASN A 42 27.44 14.24 -9.22
N LEU A 43 26.85 15.33 -9.75
CA LEU A 43 25.42 15.43 -10.06
C LEU A 43 25.22 15.78 -11.53
N ASN A 44 25.25 14.74 -12.36
CA ASN A 44 24.87 14.80 -13.76
C ASN A 44 23.49 14.15 -13.95
N ILE A 45 22.61 14.79 -14.70
CA ILE A 45 21.44 14.12 -15.30
C ILE A 45 21.87 13.71 -16.71
N PHE A 46 21.65 12.47 -17.15
CA PHE A 46 22.06 12.06 -18.49
C PHE A 46 20.99 11.25 -19.20
N LEU A 47 20.85 11.52 -20.50
CA LEU A 47 19.64 11.32 -21.28
C LEU A 47 19.49 9.86 -21.79
N ASP A 48 19.60 8.90 -20.87
CA ASP A 48 19.28 7.51 -21.13
C ASP A 48 17.80 7.19 -20.91
N THR A 49 17.34 6.09 -21.51
CA THR A 49 15.91 5.71 -21.54
C THR A 49 15.27 5.65 -20.15
N PRO A 50 15.88 5.03 -19.11
CA PRO A 50 15.30 5.03 -17.77
C PRO A 50 15.27 6.42 -17.11
N THR A 51 16.32 7.23 -17.28
CA THR A 51 16.34 8.61 -16.75
C THR A 51 15.25 9.47 -17.39
N VAL A 52 15.12 9.41 -18.72
CA VAL A 52 14.10 10.15 -19.47
C VAL A 52 12.70 9.63 -19.15
N ALA A 53 12.47 8.31 -19.17
CA ALA A 53 11.17 7.73 -18.87
C ALA A 53 10.70 8.07 -17.44
N LEU A 54 11.58 7.98 -16.43
CA LEU A 54 11.23 8.35 -15.06
C LEU A 54 10.96 9.86 -14.94
N THR A 55 11.76 10.71 -15.61
CA THR A 55 11.55 12.16 -15.59
C THR A 55 10.21 12.54 -16.23
N VAL A 56 9.89 12.01 -17.42
CA VAL A 56 8.62 12.25 -18.10
C VAL A 56 7.45 11.67 -17.31
N PHE A 57 7.63 10.52 -16.65
CA PHE A 57 6.61 9.94 -15.77
C PHE A 57 6.30 10.82 -14.56
N VAL A 58 7.31 11.38 -13.88
CA VAL A 58 7.11 12.36 -12.80
C VAL A 58 6.45 13.65 -13.32
N LEU A 59 6.82 14.12 -14.50
CA LEU A 59 6.16 15.28 -15.12
C LEU A 59 4.69 14.98 -15.45
N LEU A 60 4.38 13.82 -16.03
CA LEU A 60 3.00 13.39 -16.32
C LEU A 60 2.17 13.27 -15.04
N HIS A 61 2.76 12.77 -13.95
CA HIS A 61 2.18 12.76 -12.61
C HIS A 61 1.72 14.17 -12.20
N PHE A 62 2.58 15.19 -12.25
CA PHE A 62 2.18 16.57 -11.91
C PHE A 62 1.22 17.20 -12.93
N LEU A 63 1.44 17.00 -14.23
CA LEU A 63 0.56 17.50 -15.29
C LEU A 63 -0.87 16.97 -15.15
N SER A 64 -1.04 15.79 -14.55
CA SER A 64 -2.37 15.22 -14.33
C SER A 64 -3.29 16.05 -13.43
N ALA A 65 -2.75 17.04 -12.71
CA ALA A 65 -3.54 18.07 -12.03
C ALA A 65 -4.49 18.85 -12.97
N PHE A 66 -4.21 18.92 -14.27
CA PHE A 66 -5.08 19.59 -15.25
C PHE A 66 -6.32 18.78 -15.68
N TRP A 67 -6.40 17.49 -15.33
CA TRP A 67 -7.55 16.61 -15.68
C TRP A 67 -7.98 15.65 -14.55
N ALA A 68 -7.37 15.75 -13.37
CA ALA A 68 -7.70 14.92 -12.23
C ALA A 68 -9.07 15.26 -11.65
N VAL A 69 -9.80 14.24 -11.17
CA VAL A 69 -11.08 14.43 -10.46
C VAL A 69 -10.87 15.20 -9.13
N HIS A 70 -9.72 14.98 -8.48
CA HIS A 70 -9.27 15.64 -7.27
C HIS A 70 -7.79 16.03 -7.38
N VAL A 71 -7.50 17.34 -7.41
CA VAL A 71 -6.13 17.87 -7.55
C VAL A 71 -5.27 17.57 -6.31
N SER A 72 -5.87 17.58 -5.12
CA SER A 72 -5.16 17.33 -3.87
C SER A 72 -4.55 15.92 -3.77
N LEU A 73 -5.15 14.91 -4.43
CA LEU A 73 -4.58 13.56 -4.54
C LEU A 73 -3.37 13.49 -5.47
N VAL A 74 -3.32 14.35 -6.51
CA VAL A 74 -2.19 14.45 -7.43
C VAL A 74 -0.93 14.88 -6.69
N TRP A 75 -1.00 15.93 -5.87
CA TRP A 75 0.14 16.40 -5.08
C TRP A 75 0.69 15.32 -4.14
N LEU A 76 -0.20 14.60 -3.46
CA LEU A 76 0.14 13.56 -2.48
C LEU A 76 0.94 12.40 -3.09
N LYS A 77 0.64 12.00 -4.34
CA LYS A 77 1.34 10.92 -5.04
C LYS A 77 2.53 11.41 -5.87
N SER A 78 2.40 12.55 -6.57
CA SER A 78 3.44 13.11 -7.45
C SER A 78 4.69 13.54 -6.70
N MET A 79 4.55 14.11 -5.50
CA MET A 79 5.70 14.46 -4.65
C MET A 79 6.50 13.23 -4.17
N ASN A 80 5.86 12.06 -4.08
CA ASN A 80 6.54 10.82 -3.71
C ASN A 80 7.33 10.28 -4.90
N TRP A 81 6.74 10.32 -6.10
CA TRP A 81 7.46 10.02 -7.34
C TRP A 81 8.60 11.00 -7.66
N LEU A 82 8.46 12.29 -7.33
CA LEU A 82 9.56 13.26 -7.37
C LEU A 82 10.71 12.89 -6.41
N THR A 83 10.36 12.45 -5.19
CA THR A 83 11.35 11.96 -4.21
C THR A 83 12.08 10.71 -4.76
N LEU A 84 11.38 9.81 -5.46
CA LEU A 84 11.96 8.65 -6.13
C LEU A 84 12.85 9.05 -7.31
N LEU A 85 12.48 10.03 -8.13
CA LEU A 85 13.34 10.56 -9.20
C LEU A 85 14.63 11.16 -8.65
N LEU A 86 14.56 11.92 -7.56
CA LEU A 86 15.77 12.46 -6.90
C LEU A 86 16.65 11.37 -6.30
N LEU A 87 16.05 10.30 -5.74
CA LEU A 87 16.79 9.13 -5.27
C LEU A 87 17.47 8.40 -6.44
N TYR A 88 16.74 8.16 -7.52
CA TYR A 88 17.27 7.58 -8.75
C TYR A 88 18.49 8.36 -9.26
N LEU A 89 18.35 9.67 -9.46
CA LEU A 89 19.42 10.54 -9.97
C LEU A 89 20.65 10.53 -9.06
N ASN A 90 20.46 10.56 -7.73
CA ASN A 90 21.57 10.49 -6.78
C ASN A 90 22.29 9.14 -6.78
N VAL A 91 21.58 8.04 -7.01
CA VAL A 91 22.14 6.69 -7.07
C VAL A 91 22.79 6.41 -8.42
N ARG A 92 22.20 6.89 -9.53
CA ARG A 92 22.71 6.73 -10.90
C ARG A 92 24.01 7.50 -11.17
N ASN A 93 24.51 8.29 -10.21
CA ASN A 93 25.82 8.97 -10.25
C ASN A 93 26.89 8.27 -9.37
N ILE A 94 26.59 7.13 -8.76
CA ILE A 94 27.52 6.42 -7.87
C ILE A 94 28.37 5.48 -8.70
N ASN A 95 29.65 5.84 -8.90
CA ASN A 95 30.57 5.01 -9.65
C ASN A 95 30.77 3.65 -8.95
N LEU A 96 30.27 2.58 -9.56
CA LEU A 96 30.35 1.23 -9.03
C LEU A 96 31.71 0.55 -9.27
N SER A 97 32.62 1.12 -10.07
CA SER A 97 33.96 0.57 -10.25
C SER A 97 34.92 0.89 -9.09
N GLU A 98 34.61 1.91 -8.27
CA GLU A 98 35.41 2.32 -7.10
C GLU A 98 35.27 1.40 -5.88
N PHE A 99 34.31 0.46 -5.88
CA PHE A 99 33.97 -0.33 -4.70
C PHE A 99 34.38 -1.81 -4.84
N GLU A 100 35.21 -2.27 -3.90
CA GLU A 100 35.49 -3.69 -3.74
C GLU A 100 34.22 -4.52 -3.55
N VAL A 101 34.19 -5.72 -4.12
CA VAL A 101 33.06 -6.64 -3.97
C VAL A 101 32.95 -7.17 -2.53
N ASN A 102 34.03 -7.15 -1.75
CA ASN A 102 34.00 -7.45 -0.32
C ASN A 102 33.18 -6.40 0.45
N THR A 103 33.33 -5.12 0.12
CA THR A 103 32.53 -4.03 0.69
C THR A 103 31.05 -4.22 0.39
N TRP A 104 30.70 -4.52 -0.87
CA TRP A 104 29.33 -4.85 -1.26
C TRP A 104 28.78 -6.07 -0.53
N LYS A 105 29.54 -7.17 -0.47
CA LYS A 105 29.16 -8.37 0.30
C LYS A 105 28.84 -8.01 1.75
N ASN A 106 29.70 -7.25 2.42
CA ASN A 106 29.51 -6.91 3.82
C ASN A 106 28.25 -6.04 4.03
N ILE A 107 28.04 -5.00 3.21
CA ILE A 107 26.83 -4.16 3.27
C ILE A 107 25.56 -5.00 3.12
N LEU A 108 25.54 -5.88 2.12
CA LEU A 108 24.38 -6.74 1.81
C LEU A 108 24.14 -7.77 2.91
N SER A 109 25.19 -8.39 3.45
CA SER A 109 25.07 -9.30 4.60
C SER A 109 24.59 -8.59 5.87
N THR A 110 25.00 -7.34 6.11
CA THR A 110 24.47 -6.52 7.22
C THR A 110 22.99 -6.19 7.01
N LEU A 111 22.57 -5.81 5.80
CA LEU A 111 21.15 -5.54 5.49
C LEU A 111 20.30 -6.82 5.60
N LEU A 112 20.79 -7.95 5.11
CA LEU A 112 20.15 -9.27 5.28
C LEU A 112 20.01 -9.62 6.77
N LEU A 113 21.08 -9.45 7.56
CA LEU A 113 21.09 -9.73 8.98
C LEU A 113 20.12 -8.83 9.75
N ILE A 114 20.06 -7.52 9.45
CA ILE A 114 19.08 -6.60 10.07
C ILE A 114 17.65 -7.06 9.79
N ASN A 115 17.31 -7.37 8.53
CA ASN A 115 15.97 -7.84 8.17
C ASN A 115 15.62 -9.16 8.87
N VAL A 116 16.54 -10.13 8.92
CA VAL A 116 16.32 -11.40 9.63
C VAL A 116 16.20 -11.19 11.14
N CYS A 117 17.08 -10.41 11.77
CA CYS A 117 17.00 -10.13 13.21
C CYS A 117 15.68 -9.47 13.61
N VAL A 118 15.16 -8.51 12.82
CA VAL A 118 13.87 -7.88 13.15
C VAL A 118 12.71 -8.88 13.01
N VAL A 119 12.71 -9.74 11.99
CA VAL A 119 11.66 -10.77 11.85
C VAL A 119 11.79 -11.87 12.92
N LEU A 120 13.00 -12.19 13.38
CA LEU A 120 13.22 -13.11 14.51
C LEU A 120 12.78 -12.50 15.86
N ILE A 121 13.00 -11.20 16.10
CA ILE A 121 12.48 -10.50 17.29
C ILE A 121 10.95 -10.56 17.31
N VAL A 122 10.32 -10.31 16.15
CA VAL A 122 8.87 -10.41 16.00
C VAL A 122 8.37 -11.85 16.20
N ALA A 123 9.06 -12.85 15.64
CA ALA A 123 8.72 -14.25 15.84
C ALA A 123 8.85 -14.68 17.30
N GLY A 124 9.87 -14.19 18.02
CA GLY A 124 10.01 -14.40 19.47
C GLY A 124 8.81 -13.84 20.23
N ASN A 125 8.46 -12.57 20.00
CA ASN A 125 7.30 -11.94 20.64
C ASN A 125 5.99 -12.71 20.37
N PHE A 126 5.81 -13.21 19.14
CA PHE A 126 4.68 -14.05 18.77
C PHE A 126 4.67 -15.38 19.54
N MET A 127 5.79 -16.12 19.57
CA MET A 127 5.89 -17.40 20.30
C MET A 127 5.69 -17.24 21.81
N PHE A 128 6.13 -16.13 22.40
CA PHE A 128 5.84 -15.79 23.80
C PHE A 128 4.34 -15.51 24.04
N SER A 129 3.64 -14.91 23.07
CA SER A 129 2.20 -14.66 23.17
C SER A 129 1.32 -15.90 22.96
N THR A 130 1.85 -16.97 22.38
CA THR A 130 1.14 -18.24 22.14
C THR A 130 1.58 -19.34 23.11
N GLU A 131 2.00 -18.96 24.33
CA GLU A 131 2.40 -19.84 25.44
C GLU A 131 3.40 -20.96 25.06
N GLY A 132 4.25 -20.73 24.06
CA GLY A 132 5.24 -21.71 23.61
C GLY A 132 4.68 -22.90 22.81
N ALA A 133 3.45 -22.81 22.28
CA ALA A 133 2.84 -23.85 21.44
C ALA A 133 3.77 -24.30 20.28
N VAL A 134 4.15 -25.58 20.29
CA VAL A 134 5.16 -26.14 19.36
C VAL A 134 4.66 -26.26 17.92
N GLN A 135 3.34 -26.39 17.72
CA GLN A 135 2.71 -26.39 16.40
C GLN A 135 1.90 -25.11 16.17
N LEU A 136 1.91 -24.64 14.93
CA LEU A 136 1.26 -23.41 14.49
C LEU A 136 0.13 -23.74 13.50
N SER A 137 -1.09 -23.31 13.80
CA SER A 137 -2.17 -23.35 12.81
C SER A 137 -1.96 -22.27 11.74
N THR A 138 -2.56 -22.45 10.57
CA THR A 138 -2.61 -21.45 9.49
C THR A 138 -3.32 -20.18 9.95
N SER A 139 -4.22 -20.27 10.92
CA SER A 139 -4.80 -19.10 11.61
C SER A 139 -3.75 -18.36 12.46
N SER A 140 -2.99 -19.09 13.28
CA SER A 140 -1.88 -18.54 14.08
C SER A 140 -0.80 -17.89 13.19
N ILE A 141 -0.45 -18.53 12.07
CA ILE A 141 0.48 -18.00 11.06
C ILE A 141 -0.07 -16.73 10.39
N LYS A 142 -1.40 -16.63 10.19
CA LYS A 142 -2.03 -15.39 9.73
C LYS A 142 -1.96 -14.29 10.81
N LYS A 143 -2.06 -14.63 12.11
CA LYS A 143 -1.84 -13.68 13.23
C LYS A 143 -0.40 -13.14 13.33
N PHE A 144 0.59 -13.74 12.66
CA PHE A 144 1.95 -13.17 12.56
C PHE A 144 1.97 -11.73 11.99
N ARG A 145 0.94 -11.36 11.20
CA ARG A 145 0.68 -10.00 10.67
C ARG A 145 0.30 -8.94 11.73
N GLU A 146 0.05 -9.37 12.97
CA GLU A 146 -0.30 -8.52 14.11
C GLU A 146 0.94 -8.18 14.96
N PHE A 147 1.97 -9.05 14.92
CA PHE A 147 3.25 -8.87 15.60
C PHE A 147 4.32 -8.27 14.68
N THR A 148 4.30 -8.60 13.38
CA THR A 148 4.83 -7.69 12.37
C THR A 148 3.84 -6.54 12.23
N ILE A 149 4.30 -5.31 11.99
CA ILE A 149 3.39 -4.17 11.75
C ILE A 149 2.85 -4.22 10.29
N PHE A 150 2.94 -5.37 9.62
CA PHE A 150 2.78 -5.56 8.17
C PHE A 150 1.94 -6.79 7.85
N ASN A 151 1.38 -6.78 6.65
CA ASN A 151 0.84 -7.99 6.04
C ASN A 151 1.99 -9.00 5.79
N ASN A 152 1.79 -10.30 6.06
CA ASN A 152 2.75 -11.38 5.77
C ASN A 152 3.36 -11.27 4.35
N ASN A 153 2.56 -10.82 3.37
CA ASN A 153 2.98 -10.61 1.99
C ASN A 153 4.06 -9.53 1.81
N PHE A 154 4.15 -8.51 2.69
CA PHE A 154 5.24 -7.53 2.65
C PHE A 154 6.54 -8.12 3.19
N THR A 155 6.48 -8.79 4.34
CA THR A 155 7.64 -9.43 4.97
C THR A 155 8.26 -10.47 4.05
N SER A 156 7.44 -11.31 3.39
CA SER A 156 7.91 -12.25 2.36
C SER A 156 8.43 -11.53 1.11
N SER A 157 7.83 -10.41 0.70
CA SER A 157 8.32 -9.60 -0.44
C SER A 157 9.70 -8.98 -0.21
N VAL A 158 10.01 -8.55 1.02
CA VAL A 158 11.36 -8.08 1.39
C VAL A 158 12.36 -9.22 1.21
N PHE A 159 12.04 -10.43 1.67
CA PHE A 159 12.90 -11.60 1.46
C PHE A 159 13.11 -11.92 -0.03
N LEU A 160 12.06 -11.91 -0.85
CA LEU A 160 12.18 -12.10 -2.31
C LEU A 160 13.13 -11.09 -2.96
N LEU A 161 13.02 -9.81 -2.59
CA LEU A 161 13.85 -8.75 -3.14
C LEU A 161 15.35 -8.94 -2.80
N THR A 162 15.62 -9.53 -1.63
CA THR A 162 16.99 -9.81 -1.16
C THR A 162 17.58 -11.15 -1.62
N LEU A 163 16.76 -12.10 -2.07
CA LEU A 163 17.19 -13.44 -2.49
C LEU A 163 18.32 -13.43 -3.56
N PRO A 164 18.32 -12.57 -4.59
CA PRO A 164 19.42 -12.51 -5.55
C PRO A 164 20.78 -12.14 -4.93
N PHE A 165 20.80 -11.34 -3.86
CA PHE A 165 22.04 -10.99 -3.15
C PHE A 165 22.54 -12.14 -2.27
N LEU A 166 21.63 -12.90 -1.66
CA LEU A 166 21.96 -14.14 -0.96
C LEU A 166 22.58 -15.17 -1.92
N LEU A 167 21.96 -15.35 -3.09
CA LEU A 167 22.46 -16.19 -4.18
C LEU A 167 23.85 -15.75 -4.67
N LEU A 168 24.10 -14.45 -4.82
CA LEU A 168 25.43 -13.88 -5.14
C LEU A 168 26.51 -14.25 -4.11
N ILE A 169 26.18 -14.24 -2.82
CA ILE A 169 27.13 -14.55 -1.74
C ILE A 169 27.46 -16.04 -1.74
N ILE A 170 26.45 -16.90 -1.91
CA ILE A 170 26.61 -18.35 -2.11
C ILE A 170 27.47 -18.63 -3.35
N ALA A 171 27.24 -17.89 -4.44
CA ALA A 171 27.94 -18.08 -5.71
C ALA A 171 29.44 -17.76 -5.67
N ARG A 172 29.91 -16.99 -4.68
CA ARG A 172 31.32 -16.60 -4.52
C ARG A 172 32.03 -17.37 -3.41
N LYS A 173 31.66 -17.12 -2.15
CA LYS A 173 32.22 -17.77 -0.96
C LYS A 173 31.30 -17.52 0.24
N ALA A 174 30.40 -18.47 0.49
CA ALA A 174 29.61 -18.52 1.71
C ALA A 174 30.51 -18.73 2.95
N GLN A 175 29.94 -18.36 4.11
CA GLN A 175 30.42 -18.73 5.45
C GLN A 175 29.20 -19.26 6.22
N ALA A 176 29.38 -19.92 7.36
CA ALA A 176 28.27 -20.53 8.12
C ALA A 176 27.08 -19.59 8.35
N LEU A 177 27.33 -18.32 8.71
CA LEU A 177 26.31 -17.27 8.86
C LEU A 177 25.43 -17.10 7.60
N HIS A 178 26.00 -17.18 6.41
CA HIS A 178 25.27 -16.99 5.15
C HIS A 178 24.40 -18.22 4.80
N ILE A 179 24.83 -19.41 5.21
CA ILE A 179 24.04 -20.65 5.10
C ILE A 179 22.87 -20.60 6.09
N LEU A 180 23.11 -20.16 7.32
CA LEU A 180 22.07 -19.95 8.33
C LEU A 180 21.05 -18.89 7.90
N LEU A 181 21.49 -17.74 7.38
CA LEU A 181 20.61 -16.71 6.81
C LEU A 181 19.79 -17.27 5.63
N CYS A 182 20.40 -18.10 4.76
CA CYS A 182 19.67 -18.76 3.67
C CYS A 182 18.54 -19.66 4.18
N PHE A 183 18.85 -20.50 5.17
CA PHE A 183 17.87 -21.38 5.79
C PHE A 183 16.72 -20.59 6.43
N ILE A 184 17.02 -19.57 7.24
CA ILE A 184 16.01 -18.75 7.91
C ILE A 184 15.12 -18.01 6.89
N ILE A 185 15.70 -17.48 5.82
CA ILE A 185 14.95 -16.77 4.76
C ILE A 185 13.98 -17.72 4.03
N PHE A 186 14.42 -18.92 3.64
CA PHE A 186 13.52 -19.89 3.01
C PHE A 186 12.45 -20.42 3.97
N PHE A 187 12.82 -20.69 5.22
CA PHE A 187 11.88 -21.08 6.27
C PHE A 187 10.77 -20.04 6.44
N LEU A 188 11.13 -18.75 6.51
CA LEU A 188 10.16 -17.66 6.63
C LEU A 188 9.35 -17.45 5.34
N ILE A 189 9.92 -17.63 4.15
CA ILE A 189 9.19 -17.56 2.87
C ILE A 189 8.08 -18.62 2.81
N PHE A 190 8.37 -19.85 3.22
CA PHE A 190 7.37 -20.93 3.27
C PHE A 190 6.36 -20.68 4.40
N LEU A 191 6.83 -20.43 5.63
CA LEU A 191 5.98 -20.22 6.82
C LEU A 191 4.97 -19.09 6.60
N LEU A 192 5.36 -17.98 5.96
CA LEU A 192 4.47 -16.84 5.68
C LEU A 192 3.40 -17.12 4.59
N ASN A 193 3.41 -18.32 3.98
CA ASN A 193 2.37 -18.84 3.07
C ASN A 193 2.05 -17.90 1.87
N SER A 194 3.09 -17.29 1.28
CA SER A 194 2.94 -16.20 0.31
C SER A 194 3.07 -16.70 -1.14
N ARG A 195 1.94 -17.05 -1.78
CA ARG A 195 1.86 -17.65 -3.14
C ARG A 195 2.83 -17.02 -4.17
N ALA A 196 2.73 -15.72 -4.39
CA ALA A 196 3.52 -15.03 -5.41
C ALA A 196 5.01 -14.93 -5.05
N VAL A 197 5.36 -14.91 -3.76
CA VAL A 197 6.76 -14.94 -3.31
C VAL A 197 7.36 -16.33 -3.44
N ILE A 198 6.62 -17.40 -3.15
CA ILE A 198 7.11 -18.78 -3.32
C ILE A 198 7.36 -19.06 -4.81
N GLY A 199 6.37 -18.76 -5.68
CA GLY A 199 6.53 -18.88 -7.13
C GLY A 199 7.65 -17.99 -7.69
N GLY A 200 7.73 -16.73 -7.22
CA GLY A 200 8.81 -15.81 -7.57
C GLY A 200 10.20 -16.31 -7.14
N SER A 201 10.31 -16.93 -5.96
CA SER A 201 11.58 -17.46 -5.44
C SER A 201 12.11 -18.60 -6.30
N ILE A 202 11.21 -19.50 -6.76
CA ILE A 202 11.53 -20.56 -7.71
C ILE A 202 11.98 -19.96 -9.05
N PHE A 203 11.22 -19.03 -9.61
CA PHE A 203 11.52 -18.38 -10.88
C PHE A 203 12.87 -17.65 -10.88
N LEU A 204 13.14 -16.82 -9.86
CA LEU A 204 14.41 -16.10 -9.71
C LEU A 204 15.60 -17.05 -9.51
N THR A 205 15.41 -18.16 -8.79
CA THR A 205 16.44 -19.20 -8.62
C THR A 205 16.77 -19.87 -9.96
N LEU A 206 15.76 -20.22 -10.76
CA LEU A 206 15.95 -20.82 -12.08
C LEU A 206 16.66 -19.85 -13.04
N LEU A 207 16.27 -18.57 -13.06
CA LEU A 207 16.97 -17.54 -13.83
C LEU A 207 18.42 -17.33 -13.36
N PHE A 208 18.69 -17.37 -12.05
CA PHE A 208 20.05 -17.29 -11.53
C PHE A 208 20.90 -18.47 -11.97
N ILE A 209 20.37 -19.69 -11.91
CA ILE A 209 21.04 -20.91 -12.39
C ILE A 209 21.30 -20.83 -13.91
N TYR A 210 20.34 -20.31 -14.69
CA TYR A 210 20.52 -20.07 -16.13
C TYR A 210 21.73 -19.16 -16.41
N HIS A 211 21.83 -18.02 -15.72
CA HIS A 211 22.97 -17.10 -15.88
C HIS A 211 24.29 -17.64 -15.29
N LEU A 212 24.25 -18.52 -14.29
CA LEU A 212 25.44 -19.16 -13.73
C LEU A 212 26.15 -20.12 -14.70
N ARG A 213 25.51 -20.59 -15.77
CA ARG A 213 26.14 -21.51 -16.75
C ARG A 213 27.38 -20.88 -17.44
N GLU A 214 27.39 -19.55 -17.54
CA GLU A 214 28.46 -18.74 -18.15
C GLU A 214 29.64 -18.51 -17.19
N VAL A 215 29.50 -18.93 -15.93
CA VAL A 215 30.47 -18.77 -14.85
C VAL A 215 30.99 -20.17 -14.45
N LYS A 216 32.28 -20.30 -14.13
CA LYS A 216 32.88 -21.58 -13.67
C LYS A 216 32.38 -21.97 -12.28
N PHE A 217 31.12 -22.41 -12.20
CA PHE A 217 30.42 -22.65 -10.94
C PHE A 217 30.57 -24.09 -10.42
N ARG A 218 30.61 -24.25 -9.10
CA ARG A 218 30.73 -25.57 -8.46
C ARG A 218 29.34 -26.11 -8.13
N PHE A 219 28.84 -27.05 -8.94
CA PHE A 219 27.52 -27.69 -8.83
C PHE A 219 27.12 -28.10 -7.40
N ARG A 220 28.08 -28.53 -6.57
CA ARG A 220 27.88 -28.84 -5.13
C ARG A 220 27.15 -27.75 -4.33
N TYR A 221 27.28 -26.48 -4.71
CA TYR A 221 26.59 -25.36 -4.03
C TYR A 221 25.13 -25.23 -4.44
N ILE A 222 24.74 -25.63 -5.66
CA ILE A 222 23.32 -25.76 -6.05
C ILE A 222 22.67 -26.89 -5.26
N LEU A 223 23.34 -28.05 -5.14
CA LEU A 223 22.85 -29.16 -4.32
C LEU A 223 22.68 -28.74 -2.84
N GLY A 224 23.67 -28.03 -2.27
CA GLY A 224 23.57 -27.49 -0.91
C GLY A 224 22.43 -26.48 -0.74
N PHE A 225 22.20 -25.60 -1.71
CA PHE A 225 21.08 -24.66 -1.71
C PHE A 225 19.72 -25.37 -1.79
N ILE A 226 19.58 -26.38 -2.66
CA ILE A 226 18.37 -27.20 -2.76
C ILE A 226 18.12 -27.95 -1.45
N ALA A 227 19.15 -28.54 -0.84
CA ALA A 227 19.03 -29.20 0.47
C ALA A 227 18.57 -28.24 1.57
N ILE A 228 19.06 -27.00 1.60
CA ILE A 228 18.60 -25.95 2.53
C ILE A 228 17.12 -25.62 2.29
N CYS A 229 16.70 -25.47 1.04
CA CYS A 229 15.30 -25.16 0.69
C CYS A 229 14.36 -26.32 1.08
N LEU A 230 14.74 -27.56 0.79
CA LEU A 230 13.98 -28.76 1.15
C LEU A 230 13.89 -28.91 2.68
N PHE A 231 15.00 -28.73 3.40
CA PHE A 231 15.01 -28.81 4.87
C PHE A 231 14.15 -27.71 5.52
N ALA A 232 14.20 -26.47 4.99
CA ALA A 232 13.35 -25.38 5.42
C ALA A 232 11.85 -25.66 5.16
N PHE A 233 11.51 -26.23 4.01
CA PHE A 233 10.13 -26.62 3.70
C PHE A 233 9.65 -27.77 4.60
N SER A 234 10.44 -28.83 4.77
CA SER A 234 10.11 -29.95 5.66
C SER A 234 9.91 -29.51 7.11
N LEU A 235 10.69 -28.54 7.61
CA LEU A 235 10.48 -27.99 8.94
C LEU A 235 9.13 -27.25 9.05
N VAL A 236 8.71 -26.48 8.04
CA VAL A 236 7.37 -25.87 8.03
C VAL A 236 6.28 -26.94 8.00
N VAL A 237 6.45 -28.03 7.22
CA VAL A 237 5.49 -29.15 7.19
C VAL A 237 5.36 -29.86 8.54
N VAL A 238 6.42 -29.91 9.36
CA VAL A 238 6.38 -30.48 10.73
C VAL A 238 5.76 -29.52 11.75
N LEU A 239 5.93 -28.20 11.56
CA LEU A 239 5.41 -27.18 12.49
C LEU A 239 3.94 -26.80 12.22
N VAL A 240 3.43 -26.96 10.99
CA VAL A 240 2.06 -26.61 10.63
C VAL A 240 1.09 -27.73 11.03
N SER A 241 0.14 -27.45 11.93
CA SER A 241 -0.84 -28.46 12.38
C SER A 241 -1.98 -28.71 11.39
N ASP A 242 -2.36 -27.72 10.56
CA ASP A 242 -3.50 -27.78 9.64
C ASP A 242 -3.07 -27.76 8.17
N LEU A 243 -2.21 -28.71 7.77
CA LEU A 243 -1.61 -28.79 6.44
C LEU A 243 -2.61 -28.67 5.27
N GLY A 244 -3.83 -29.19 5.42
CA GLY A 244 -4.90 -29.01 4.42
C GLY A 244 -5.23 -27.54 4.18
N THR A 245 -5.49 -26.78 5.25
CA THR A 245 -5.71 -25.32 5.21
C THR A 245 -4.50 -24.59 4.62
N TYR A 246 -3.29 -24.98 5.02
CA TYR A 246 -2.03 -24.38 4.55
C TYR A 246 -1.81 -24.58 3.04
N PHE A 247 -2.08 -25.77 2.51
CA PHE A 247 -1.95 -26.07 1.08
C PHE A 247 -3.09 -25.50 0.25
N GLN A 248 -4.33 -25.50 0.75
CA GLN A 248 -5.42 -24.73 0.12
C GLN A 248 -5.06 -23.25 0.06
N ALA A 249 -4.49 -22.70 1.13
CA ALA A 249 -4.00 -21.33 1.16
C ALA A 249 -2.80 -21.06 0.21
N LEU A 250 -2.18 -22.08 -0.38
CA LEU A 250 -1.20 -21.95 -1.48
C LEU A 250 -1.76 -22.18 -2.89
N ASN A 251 -2.96 -22.74 -3.06
CA ASN A 251 -3.52 -23.10 -4.35
C ASN A 251 -3.69 -21.86 -5.28
N PRO A 252 -3.12 -21.80 -6.49
CA PRO A 252 -3.32 -20.67 -7.39
C PRO A 252 -4.77 -20.60 -7.95
N LEU A 253 -5.47 -21.72 -8.07
CA LEU A 253 -6.82 -21.79 -8.63
C LEU A 253 -7.92 -21.30 -7.66
N ASP A 254 -7.63 -21.29 -6.37
CA ASP A 254 -8.49 -20.72 -5.31
C ASP A 254 -8.81 -19.23 -5.56
N LEU A 255 -7.99 -18.51 -6.34
CA LEU A 255 -8.28 -17.14 -6.80
C LEU A 255 -9.53 -17.04 -7.70
N LEU A 256 -10.01 -18.16 -8.27
CA LEU A 256 -11.17 -18.26 -9.17
C LEU A 256 -12.45 -18.68 -8.43
N ASP A 257 -12.35 -19.19 -7.20
CA ASP A 257 -13.54 -19.49 -6.39
C ASP A 257 -14.17 -18.17 -5.91
N LYS A 258 -15.44 -17.97 -6.24
CA LYS A 258 -16.23 -16.79 -5.82
C LYS A 258 -16.37 -16.70 -4.30
N ASN A 259 -16.25 -17.81 -3.58
CA ASN A 259 -16.33 -17.88 -2.12
C ASN A 259 -14.98 -17.60 -1.43
N SER A 260 -13.85 -17.55 -2.16
CA SER A 260 -12.50 -17.36 -1.58
C SER A 260 -12.26 -16.00 -0.92
N GLY A 261 -13.13 -15.02 -1.16
CA GLY A 261 -12.95 -13.65 -0.67
C GLY A 261 -11.77 -12.90 -1.32
N ASN A 262 -11.32 -13.32 -2.50
CA ASN A 262 -10.23 -12.68 -3.24
C ASN A 262 -10.65 -11.36 -3.90
N GLU A 263 -10.35 -10.23 -3.27
CA GLU A 263 -10.72 -8.89 -3.74
C GLU A 263 -10.10 -8.47 -5.09
N ARG A 264 -8.98 -9.10 -5.48
CA ARG A 264 -8.08 -8.56 -6.51
C ARG A 264 -8.73 -8.47 -7.87
N LEU A 265 -9.45 -9.52 -8.30
CA LEU A 265 -10.08 -9.54 -9.61
C LEU A 265 -11.10 -8.41 -9.74
N THR A 266 -11.93 -8.18 -8.72
CA THR A 266 -12.87 -7.06 -8.65
C THR A 266 -12.16 -5.71 -8.74
N LEU A 267 -11.08 -5.50 -7.97
CA LEU A 267 -10.30 -4.26 -8.02
C LEU A 267 -9.60 -4.05 -9.38
N TRP A 268 -9.14 -5.11 -10.04
CA TRP A 268 -8.51 -5.06 -11.35
C TRP A 268 -9.53 -4.75 -12.45
N VAL A 269 -10.70 -5.39 -12.44
CA VAL A 269 -11.82 -5.07 -13.34
C VAL A 269 -12.20 -3.59 -13.21
N ARG A 270 -12.41 -3.09 -11.99
CA ARG A 270 -12.70 -1.67 -11.72
C ARG A 270 -11.60 -0.73 -12.22
N SER A 271 -10.33 -1.13 -12.09
CA SER A 271 -9.19 -0.35 -12.60
C SER A 271 -9.20 -0.28 -14.14
N LEU A 272 -9.57 -1.37 -14.81
CA LEU A 272 -9.75 -1.41 -16.26
C LEU A 272 -11.01 -0.65 -16.71
N SER A 273 -12.07 -0.61 -15.90
CA SER A 273 -13.23 0.26 -16.12
C SER A 273 -12.84 1.74 -16.05
N LEU A 274 -12.11 2.17 -15.02
CA LEU A 274 -11.60 3.55 -14.90
C LEU A 274 -10.69 3.91 -16.10
N PHE A 275 -9.83 3.00 -16.51
CA PHE A 275 -9.03 3.15 -17.72
C PHE A 275 -9.89 3.28 -18.99
N SER A 276 -10.97 2.49 -19.13
CA SER A 276 -11.84 2.54 -20.31
C SER A 276 -12.58 3.87 -20.47
N GLU A 277 -12.79 4.60 -19.38
CA GLU A 277 -13.41 5.94 -19.39
C GLU A 277 -12.42 7.07 -19.78
N SER A 278 -11.11 6.88 -19.54
CA SER A 278 -10.05 7.82 -19.99
C SER A 278 -8.79 7.07 -20.45
N PRO A 279 -8.81 6.40 -21.63
CA PRO A 279 -7.72 5.50 -22.01
C PRO A 279 -6.39 6.20 -22.29
N ILE A 280 -6.42 7.47 -22.70
CA ILE A 280 -5.22 8.22 -23.09
C ILE A 280 -4.52 8.83 -21.87
N TRP A 281 -5.28 9.50 -21.00
CA TRP A 281 -4.76 10.34 -19.92
C TRP A 281 -5.02 9.78 -18.51
N GLY A 282 -5.93 8.82 -18.37
CA GLY A 282 -6.40 8.33 -17.06
C GLY A 282 -7.26 9.35 -16.32
N ILE A 283 -7.62 9.02 -15.08
CA ILE A 283 -8.44 9.85 -14.18
C ILE A 283 -7.64 10.83 -13.30
N GLY A 284 -6.34 10.94 -13.53
CA GLY A 284 -5.41 11.74 -12.75
C GLY A 284 -4.70 10.95 -11.64
N SER A 285 -3.53 11.41 -11.22
CA SER A 285 -2.75 10.69 -10.22
C SER A 285 -3.37 10.70 -8.83
N GLY A 286 -3.27 9.58 -8.11
CA GLY A 286 -3.87 9.35 -6.79
C GLY A 286 -5.39 9.11 -6.81
N ASN A 287 -6.07 9.42 -7.91
CA ASN A 287 -7.53 9.43 -7.99
C ASN A 287 -8.17 8.04 -8.06
N TRP A 288 -7.39 6.97 -8.27
CA TRP A 288 -7.89 5.60 -8.10
C TRP A 288 -8.53 5.41 -6.71
N LEU A 289 -7.97 6.06 -5.69
CA LEU A 289 -8.38 5.97 -4.28
C LEU A 289 -9.86 6.26 -4.02
N THR A 290 -10.46 7.17 -4.79
CA THR A 290 -11.86 7.60 -4.66
C THR A 290 -12.71 7.01 -5.78
N GLU A 291 -12.23 7.05 -7.02
CA GLU A 291 -13.08 6.80 -8.18
C GLU A 291 -13.40 5.33 -8.40
N TYR A 292 -12.60 4.41 -7.84
CA TYR A 292 -12.93 2.99 -7.87
C TYR A 292 -14.22 2.67 -7.07
N LEU A 293 -14.68 3.56 -6.17
CA LEU A 293 -15.89 3.40 -5.35
C LEU A 293 -17.19 3.67 -6.11
N LYS A 294 -17.15 4.33 -7.28
CA LYS A 294 -18.37 4.71 -8.02
C LYS A 294 -19.18 3.51 -8.54
N TYR A 295 -18.51 2.36 -8.68
CA TYR A 295 -19.11 1.06 -8.99
C TYR A 295 -19.70 0.36 -7.72
N GLY A 296 -19.95 1.12 -6.64
CA GLY A 296 -20.36 0.61 -5.34
C GLY A 296 -19.25 -0.16 -4.62
N ILE A 297 -19.58 -0.91 -3.55
CA ILE A 297 -18.66 -1.85 -2.87
C ILE A 297 -19.33 -3.18 -2.50
N SER A 298 -20.43 -3.53 -3.16
CA SER A 298 -21.29 -4.69 -2.84
C SER A 298 -20.69 -6.05 -3.19
N ASP A 299 -19.81 -6.07 -4.19
CA ASP A 299 -19.06 -7.22 -4.70
C ASP A 299 -17.64 -7.31 -4.09
N LEU A 300 -17.32 -6.45 -3.11
CA LEU A 300 -16.04 -6.47 -2.40
C LEU A 300 -16.17 -7.23 -1.07
N PRO A 301 -15.20 -8.12 -0.74
CA PRO A 301 -15.18 -8.86 0.51
C PRO A 301 -15.35 -7.95 1.73
N ASN A 302 -16.35 -8.26 2.57
CA ASN A 302 -16.70 -7.52 3.78
C ASN A 302 -17.02 -6.02 3.55
N TYR A 303 -17.49 -5.63 2.35
CA TYR A 303 -17.89 -4.24 2.01
C TYR A 303 -16.76 -3.23 2.32
N LYS A 304 -15.52 -3.67 2.08
CA LYS A 304 -14.32 -3.00 2.55
C LYS A 304 -13.82 -1.94 1.55
N ARG A 305 -13.49 -0.75 2.06
CA ARG A 305 -12.76 0.27 1.30
C ARG A 305 -11.26 -0.07 1.22
N TYR A 306 -10.68 0.04 0.04
CA TYR A 306 -9.28 -0.23 -0.30
C TYR A 306 -8.55 1.08 -0.62
N ILE A 307 -7.21 1.05 -0.56
CA ILE A 307 -6.36 2.24 -0.79
C ILE A 307 -5.34 2.05 -1.92
N HIS A 308 -5.55 1.03 -2.76
CA HIS A 308 -4.73 0.66 -3.91
C HIS A 308 -5.39 -0.46 -4.72
N ALA A 309 -5.10 -0.55 -6.02
CA ALA A 309 -5.59 -1.59 -6.94
C ALA A 309 -5.00 -3.00 -6.68
N HIS A 310 -4.14 -3.17 -5.67
CA HIS A 310 -3.29 -4.34 -5.44
C HIS A 310 -2.25 -4.64 -6.54
N ASN A 311 -2.28 -3.94 -7.68
CA ASN A 311 -1.37 -4.11 -8.80
C ASN A 311 -0.99 -2.73 -9.36
N LEU A 312 0.30 -2.40 -9.32
CA LEU A 312 0.83 -1.09 -9.73
C LEU A 312 0.57 -0.78 -11.21
N LEU A 313 0.56 -1.80 -12.08
CA LEU A 313 0.34 -1.64 -13.51
C LEU A 313 -1.12 -1.23 -13.78
N PHE A 314 -2.09 -1.91 -13.17
CA PHE A 314 -3.52 -1.55 -13.33
C PHE A 314 -3.86 -0.20 -12.69
N GLU A 315 -3.27 0.12 -11.53
CA GLU A 315 -3.45 1.42 -10.89
C GLU A 315 -2.87 2.57 -11.74
N THR A 316 -1.67 2.38 -12.29
CA THR A 316 -1.00 3.36 -13.17
C THR A 316 -1.76 3.54 -14.49
N CYS A 317 -2.32 2.45 -15.03
CA CYS A 317 -3.13 2.49 -16.24
C CYS A 317 -4.43 3.28 -16.01
N ALA A 318 -5.11 3.08 -14.88
CA ALA A 318 -6.29 3.86 -14.50
C ALA A 318 -5.97 5.34 -14.28
N GLU A 319 -4.91 5.67 -13.55
CA GLU A 319 -4.58 7.05 -13.17
C GLU A 319 -3.96 7.89 -14.30
N LEU A 320 -3.10 7.30 -15.14
CA LEU A 320 -2.28 8.02 -16.13
C LEU A 320 -2.40 7.49 -17.57
N GLY A 321 -3.37 6.61 -17.82
CA GLY A 321 -3.70 6.08 -19.15
C GLY A 321 -2.57 5.31 -19.82
N LEU A 322 -2.69 5.15 -21.14
CA LEU A 322 -1.69 4.49 -21.99
C LEU A 322 -0.32 5.16 -21.92
N PHE A 323 -0.25 6.48 -21.75
CA PHE A 323 1.04 7.20 -21.65
C PHE A 323 1.79 6.84 -20.37
N GLY A 324 1.17 6.95 -19.19
CA GLY A 324 1.80 6.60 -17.92
C GLY A 324 2.12 5.11 -17.83
N PHE A 325 1.20 4.26 -18.28
CA PHE A 325 1.40 2.81 -18.38
C PHE A 325 2.63 2.46 -19.25
N SER A 326 2.75 3.05 -20.44
CA SER A 326 3.89 2.81 -21.34
C SER A 326 5.23 3.25 -20.74
N LEU A 327 5.27 4.39 -20.05
CA LEU A 327 6.46 4.87 -19.35
C LEU A 327 6.88 3.93 -18.22
N LEU A 328 5.93 3.39 -17.44
CA LEU A 328 6.20 2.41 -16.40
C LEU A 328 6.69 1.07 -17.00
N LEU A 329 6.11 0.61 -18.12
CA LEU A 329 6.62 -0.55 -18.86
C LEU A 329 8.07 -0.32 -19.34
N ILE A 330 8.42 0.87 -19.83
CA ILE A 330 9.80 1.20 -20.20
C ILE A 330 10.74 1.07 -18.98
N LEU A 331 10.34 1.56 -17.80
CA LEU A 331 11.13 1.45 -16.57
C LEU A 331 11.29 -0.01 -16.10
N PHE A 332 10.31 -0.86 -16.34
CA PHE A 332 10.36 -2.30 -16.00
C PHE A 332 11.19 -3.11 -17.01
N PHE A 333 10.99 -2.91 -18.32
CA PHE A 333 11.49 -3.80 -19.36
C PHE A 333 12.75 -3.29 -20.11
N HIS A 334 13.04 -1.99 -20.13
CA HIS A 334 14.29 -1.50 -20.71
C HIS A 334 15.56 -2.03 -20.01
N PRO A 335 15.63 -2.15 -18.66
CA PRO A 335 16.78 -2.75 -18.00
C PRO A 335 17.00 -4.21 -18.43
N ILE A 336 15.91 -4.97 -18.58
CA ILE A 336 15.91 -6.36 -19.06
C ILE A 336 16.52 -6.43 -20.47
N TYR A 337 15.98 -5.63 -21.39
CA TYR A 337 16.49 -5.49 -22.76
C TYR A 337 17.98 -5.15 -22.81
N ARG A 338 18.44 -4.19 -21.97
CA ARG A 338 19.85 -3.78 -21.93
C ARG A 338 20.79 -4.92 -21.57
N ILE A 339 20.42 -5.77 -20.61
CA ILE A 339 21.28 -6.87 -20.15
C ILE A 339 21.42 -7.96 -21.21
N PHE A 340 20.31 -8.38 -21.82
CA PHE A 340 20.35 -9.34 -22.92
C PHE A 340 21.11 -8.77 -24.13
N LYS A 341 21.00 -7.46 -24.41
CA LYS A 341 21.75 -6.81 -25.49
C LYS A 341 23.25 -6.66 -25.22
N THR A 342 23.68 -6.46 -23.97
CA THR A 342 25.11 -6.34 -23.64
C THR A 342 25.78 -7.68 -23.33
N GLY A 343 25.03 -8.78 -23.21
CA GLY A 343 25.59 -10.08 -22.83
C GLY A 343 26.26 -10.08 -21.45
N SER A 344 25.82 -9.19 -20.55
CA SER A 344 26.56 -8.90 -19.31
C SER A 344 26.40 -9.99 -18.26
N ASN A 345 27.29 -10.99 -18.31
CA ASN A 345 27.37 -12.08 -17.35
C ASN A 345 28.08 -11.72 -16.03
N ASP A 346 28.21 -10.42 -15.72
CA ASP A 346 28.71 -9.97 -14.43
C ASP A 346 27.69 -10.30 -13.32
N LEU A 347 28.14 -11.04 -12.31
CA LEU A 347 27.31 -11.48 -11.19
C LEU A 347 26.62 -10.32 -10.44
N ILE A 348 27.23 -9.13 -10.37
CA ILE A 348 26.59 -7.97 -9.72
C ILE A 348 25.43 -7.45 -10.59
N THR A 349 25.66 -7.33 -11.90
CA THR A 349 24.65 -6.95 -12.89
C THR A 349 23.47 -7.93 -12.90
N ILE A 350 23.72 -9.24 -12.91
CA ILE A 350 22.70 -10.30 -12.81
C ILE A 350 21.91 -10.20 -11.49
N THR A 351 22.57 -9.88 -10.38
CA THR A 351 21.92 -9.76 -9.07
C THR A 351 20.97 -8.57 -9.01
N LEU A 352 21.43 -7.39 -9.44
CA LEU A 352 20.61 -6.17 -9.50
C LEU A 352 19.38 -6.37 -10.41
N PHE A 353 19.58 -7.04 -11.56
CA PHE A 353 18.54 -7.43 -12.50
C PHE A 353 17.45 -8.32 -11.88
N LEU A 354 17.85 -9.40 -11.21
CA LEU A 354 16.91 -10.33 -10.58
C LEU A 354 16.15 -9.66 -9.42
N SER A 355 16.77 -8.74 -8.68
CA SER A 355 16.05 -7.95 -7.67
C SER A 355 15.07 -6.93 -8.28
N ILE A 356 15.29 -6.45 -9.51
CA ILE A 356 14.27 -5.68 -10.23
C ILE A 356 13.10 -6.57 -10.67
N ILE A 357 13.37 -7.79 -11.17
CA ILE A 357 12.31 -8.76 -11.49
C ILE A 357 11.50 -9.14 -10.23
N ALA A 358 12.17 -9.34 -9.10
CA ALA A 358 11.51 -9.57 -7.81
C ALA A 358 10.51 -8.45 -7.46
N TYR A 359 10.88 -7.19 -7.71
CA TYR A 359 9.97 -6.06 -7.51
C TYR A 359 8.78 -6.05 -8.49
N ILE A 360 9.01 -6.37 -9.76
CA ILE A 360 7.94 -6.41 -10.79
C ILE A 360 6.89 -7.47 -10.42
N ILE A 361 7.32 -8.64 -9.97
CA ILE A 361 6.43 -9.70 -9.47
C ILE A 361 5.62 -9.17 -8.27
N VAL A 362 6.31 -8.67 -7.25
CA VAL A 362 5.70 -8.23 -5.99
C VAL A 362 4.72 -7.06 -6.17
N SER A 363 5.06 -6.05 -6.98
CA SER A 363 4.20 -4.90 -7.26
C SER A 363 2.98 -5.22 -8.14
N SER A 364 2.96 -6.39 -8.78
CA SER A 364 1.80 -6.89 -9.55
C SER A 364 0.72 -7.58 -8.70
N TYR A 365 1.02 -7.97 -7.45
CA TYR A 365 0.09 -8.69 -6.57
C TYR A 365 -0.18 -8.00 -5.21
N TYR A 366 0.70 -7.09 -4.80
CA TYR A 366 0.69 -6.50 -3.46
C TYR A 366 0.74 -4.97 -3.49
N GLY A 367 -0.39 -4.33 -3.17
CA GLY A 367 -0.48 -2.86 -3.05
C GLY A 367 0.46 -2.24 -2.01
N ILE A 368 0.94 -3.04 -1.05
CA ILE A 368 1.96 -2.68 -0.06
C ILE A 368 3.38 -2.54 -0.63
N ALA A 369 3.59 -2.88 -1.91
CA ALA A 369 4.88 -2.75 -2.60
C ALA A 369 5.15 -1.36 -3.22
N TYR A 370 4.17 -0.47 -3.23
CA TYR A 370 4.28 0.85 -3.84
C TYR A 370 3.59 1.94 -2.98
N ASP A 371 3.56 3.19 -3.44
CA ASP A 371 3.00 4.32 -2.69
C ASP A 371 1.50 4.15 -2.42
N ARG A 372 1.09 4.36 -1.17
CA ARG A 372 -0.30 4.19 -0.73
C ARG A 372 -0.84 5.48 -0.12
N ASN A 373 -1.15 6.44 -0.99
CA ASN A 373 -1.55 7.81 -0.66
C ASN A 373 -0.61 8.46 0.39
N GLY A 374 0.56 8.92 -0.06
CA GLY A 374 1.51 9.62 0.81
C GLY A 374 2.43 8.71 1.62
N ARG A 375 2.14 7.40 1.68
CA ARG A 375 2.91 6.39 2.42
C ARG A 375 3.89 5.65 1.51
N PHE A 376 5.18 5.91 1.71
CA PHE A 376 6.28 5.25 1.02
C PHE A 376 6.38 3.74 1.35
N SER A 377 6.37 2.89 0.32
CA SER A 377 6.83 1.51 0.45
C SER A 377 8.36 1.41 0.29
N GLY A 378 9.03 0.79 1.27
CA GLY A 378 10.47 0.52 1.20
C GLY A 378 10.88 -0.37 0.02
N LEU A 379 9.95 -1.18 -0.52
CA LEU A 379 10.17 -2.01 -1.70
C LEU A 379 10.31 -1.17 -2.97
N GLN A 380 9.50 -0.12 -3.14
CA GLN A 380 9.58 0.81 -4.27
C GLN A 380 10.85 1.67 -4.22
N TYR A 381 11.24 2.11 -3.02
CA TYR A 381 12.53 2.78 -2.79
C TYR A 381 13.70 1.86 -3.17
N SER A 382 13.66 0.62 -2.72
CA SER A 382 14.67 -0.39 -3.04
C SER A 382 14.76 -0.64 -4.55
N TRP A 383 13.64 -0.80 -5.25
CA TRP A 383 13.60 -0.92 -6.72
C TRP A 383 14.26 0.26 -7.43
N ILE A 384 13.95 1.49 -7.01
CA ILE A 384 14.53 2.71 -7.59
C ILE A 384 16.05 2.80 -7.34
N ILE A 385 16.54 2.38 -6.18
CA ILE A 385 17.97 2.25 -5.90
C ILE A 385 18.60 1.18 -6.81
N LEU A 386 17.99 0.00 -6.92
CA LEU A 386 18.46 -1.09 -7.78
C LEU A 386 18.54 -0.67 -9.25
N LEU A 387 17.54 0.06 -9.75
CA LEU A 387 17.49 0.62 -11.10
C LEU A 387 18.60 1.65 -11.34
N GLY A 388 18.85 2.54 -10.36
CA GLY A 388 19.95 3.52 -10.42
C GLY A 388 21.33 2.86 -10.43
N LEU A 389 21.55 1.86 -9.56
CA LEU A 389 22.79 1.09 -9.49
C LEU A 389 23.02 0.30 -10.78
N LEU A 390 21.99 -0.40 -11.29
CA LEU A 390 22.09 -1.19 -12.52
C LEU A 390 22.42 -0.31 -13.73
N GLN A 391 21.75 0.84 -13.86
CA GLN A 391 22.03 1.77 -14.96
C GLN A 391 23.43 2.39 -14.84
N SER A 392 23.92 2.66 -13.62
CA SER A 392 25.31 3.10 -13.41
C SER A 392 26.35 2.00 -13.64
N LYS A 393 25.98 0.71 -13.51
CA LYS A 393 26.87 -0.44 -13.77
C LYS A 393 26.96 -0.80 -15.25
N ILE A 394 25.82 -0.81 -15.94
CA ILE A 394 25.74 -1.09 -17.39
C ILE A 394 26.36 0.08 -18.19
N GLY A 395 26.18 1.31 -17.71
CA GLY A 395 26.68 2.53 -18.34
C GLY A 395 25.95 2.90 -19.64
N THR A 396 26.04 4.17 -20.01
CA THR A 396 25.70 4.65 -21.34
C THR A 396 26.66 5.77 -21.74
N ASN A 397 27.06 5.79 -23.02
CA ASN A 397 27.80 6.90 -23.63
C ASN A 397 26.83 8.05 -23.98
N GLY A 398 25.83 8.29 -23.13
CA GLY A 398 24.76 9.25 -23.35
C GLY A 398 25.17 10.67 -22.94
N ARG A 399 24.61 11.68 -23.63
CA ARG A 399 24.81 13.09 -23.28
C ARG A 399 24.35 13.37 -21.84
N SER A 400 25.17 14.08 -21.09
CA SER A 400 24.88 14.57 -19.74
C SER A 400 24.61 16.08 -19.72
N ILE A 401 23.85 16.52 -18.72
CA ILE A 401 23.56 17.92 -18.41
C ILE A 401 23.77 18.10 -16.90
N GLN A 402 24.57 19.09 -16.51
CA GLN A 402 24.93 19.33 -15.10
C GLN A 402 23.87 20.17 -14.37
N LEU A 403 22.65 19.63 -14.20
CA LEU A 403 21.53 20.31 -13.53
C LEU A 403 21.61 20.27 -11.98
N LYS A 404 22.84 20.28 -11.43
CA LYS A 404 23.14 20.08 -10.00
C LYS A 404 22.39 21.03 -9.06
N HIS A 405 22.15 22.28 -9.48
CA HIS A 405 21.41 23.28 -8.70
C HIS A 405 19.91 22.93 -8.62
N ILE A 406 19.31 22.47 -9.73
CA ILE A 406 17.90 22.06 -9.78
C ILE A 406 17.67 20.86 -8.86
N SER A 407 18.57 19.87 -8.85
CA SER A 407 18.49 18.72 -7.94
C SER A 407 18.46 19.12 -6.46
N VAL A 408 19.19 20.17 -6.07
CA VAL A 408 19.16 20.69 -4.69
C VAL A 408 17.84 21.40 -4.40
N VAL A 409 17.35 22.25 -5.31
CA VAL A 409 16.05 22.94 -5.16
C VAL A 409 14.91 21.92 -5.02
N LEU A 410 14.85 20.91 -5.90
CA LEU A 410 13.85 19.85 -5.84
C LEU A 410 13.95 19.02 -4.55
N ALA A 411 15.17 18.74 -4.05
CA ALA A 411 15.35 18.05 -2.77
C ALA A 411 14.86 18.89 -1.56
N VAL A 412 15.01 20.22 -1.61
CA VAL A 412 14.42 21.14 -0.62
C VAL A 412 12.90 21.18 -0.73
N VAL A 413 12.32 21.17 -1.93
CA VAL A 413 10.87 21.09 -2.15
C VAL A 413 10.30 19.78 -1.58
N CYS A 414 10.93 18.63 -1.87
CA CYS A 414 10.53 17.35 -1.26
C CYS A 414 10.63 17.39 0.27
N LEU A 415 11.66 18.03 0.84
CA LEU A 415 11.81 18.15 2.30
C LEU A 415 10.69 19.02 2.89
N ALA A 416 10.41 20.18 2.29
CA ALA A 416 9.31 21.05 2.68
C ALA A 416 7.95 20.33 2.63
N TRP A 417 7.67 19.60 1.55
CA TRP A 417 6.47 18.76 1.45
C TRP A 417 6.41 17.67 2.52
N SER A 418 7.54 17.01 2.81
CA SER A 418 7.60 16.00 3.88
C SER A 418 7.29 16.59 5.26
N ILE A 419 7.74 17.82 5.53
CA ILE A 419 7.48 18.53 6.79
C ILE A 419 6.02 19.00 6.84
N PHE A 420 5.46 19.49 5.72
CA PHE A 420 4.05 19.85 5.59
C PHE A 420 3.11 18.69 5.92
N ILE A 421 3.30 17.52 5.30
CA ILE A 421 2.48 16.32 5.58
C ILE A 421 2.55 15.91 7.05
N VAL A 422 3.73 16.05 7.68
CA VAL A 422 3.93 15.76 9.10
C VAL A 422 3.27 16.79 10.01
N ASN A 423 3.20 18.05 9.58
CA ASN A 423 2.39 19.06 10.25
C ASN A 423 0.89 18.70 10.18
N GLN A 424 0.39 18.25 9.03
CA GLN A 424 -1.01 17.82 8.89
C GLN A 424 -1.35 16.61 9.77
N ASP A 425 -0.46 15.62 9.89
CA ASP A 425 -0.67 14.49 10.81
C ASP A 425 -0.63 14.92 12.29
N LYS A 426 0.19 15.92 12.66
CA LYS A 426 0.19 16.51 14.02
C LYS A 426 -1.09 17.29 14.31
N LEU A 427 -1.54 18.14 13.38
CA LEU A 427 -2.81 18.86 13.50
C LEU A 427 -3.98 17.87 13.62
N PHE A 428 -4.01 16.78 12.85
CA PHE A 428 -5.05 15.76 12.94
C PHE A 428 -4.94 14.88 14.21
N ALA A 429 -3.75 14.76 14.81
CA ALA A 429 -3.60 14.18 16.14
C ALA A 429 -4.18 15.10 17.23
N ASN A 430 -3.94 16.40 17.14
CA ASN A 430 -4.50 17.40 18.06
C ASN A 430 -6.04 17.48 17.93
N TYR A 431 -6.57 17.49 16.70
CA TYR A 431 -8.02 17.36 16.43
C TYR A 431 -8.63 16.19 17.21
N ARG A 432 -8.08 14.97 17.08
CA ARG A 432 -8.57 13.79 17.79
C ARG A 432 -8.47 13.91 19.31
N LYS A 433 -7.39 14.53 19.83
CA LYS A 433 -7.20 14.79 21.26
C LYS A 433 -8.26 15.74 21.81
N GLU A 434 -8.59 16.81 21.09
CA GLU A 434 -9.63 17.75 21.52
C GLU A 434 -11.04 17.16 21.37
N ILE A 435 -11.30 16.35 20.35
CA ILE A 435 -12.54 15.55 20.25
C ILE A 435 -12.70 14.60 21.45
N SER A 436 -11.64 13.93 21.90
CA SER A 436 -11.71 13.06 23.08
C SER A 436 -11.95 13.81 24.41
N LYS A 437 -11.76 15.13 24.44
CA LYS A 437 -12.13 16.02 25.56
C LYS A 437 -13.52 16.67 25.38
N ASN A 438 -14.21 16.42 24.28
CA ASN A 438 -15.41 17.15 23.84
C ASN A 438 -15.19 18.65 23.52
N ASN A 439 -13.94 19.08 23.26
CA ASN A 439 -13.59 20.46 22.89
C ASN A 439 -13.86 20.73 21.40
N ILE A 440 -15.14 20.97 21.05
CA ILE A 440 -15.61 21.03 19.66
C ILE A 440 -15.01 22.21 18.86
N ASP A 441 -15.00 23.43 19.39
CA ASP A 441 -14.46 24.61 18.68
C ASP A 441 -12.97 24.46 18.35
N THR A 442 -12.17 23.98 19.31
CA THR A 442 -10.73 23.71 19.10
C THR A 442 -10.52 22.60 18.07
N ALA A 443 -11.41 21.59 18.03
CA ALA A 443 -11.38 20.54 17.02
C ALA A 443 -11.74 21.06 15.61
N ILE A 444 -12.74 21.94 15.49
CA ILE A 444 -13.08 22.64 14.24
C ILE A 444 -11.92 23.50 13.76
N TYR A 445 -11.30 24.29 14.65
CA TYR A 445 -10.10 25.09 14.34
C TYR A 445 -8.95 24.23 13.80
N TYR A 446 -8.71 23.04 14.35
CA TYR A 446 -7.70 22.12 13.81
C TYR A 446 -8.09 21.59 12.43
N LEU A 447 -9.34 21.21 12.18
CA LEU A 447 -9.78 20.75 10.85
C LEU A 447 -9.69 21.86 9.79
N ASN A 448 -10.08 23.09 10.11
CA ASN A 448 -9.98 24.25 9.23
C ASN A 448 -8.52 24.66 8.94
N LYS A 449 -7.56 24.25 9.77
CA LYS A 449 -6.11 24.38 9.50
C LYS A 449 -5.50 23.23 8.70
N ILE A 450 -6.22 22.12 8.57
CA ILE A 450 -5.79 20.94 7.82
C ILE A 450 -6.34 20.97 6.40
N TYR A 451 -7.62 21.32 6.25
CA TYR A 451 -8.24 21.49 4.94
C TYR A 451 -7.60 22.66 4.21
N ILE A 452 -7.01 22.37 3.05
CA ILE A 452 -6.53 23.35 2.10
C ILE A 452 -7.05 22.90 0.74
N GLU A 453 -7.92 23.70 0.15
CA GLU A 453 -8.51 23.48 -1.17
C GLU A 453 -7.43 23.19 -2.24
N ASP A 454 -7.70 22.23 -3.14
CA ASP A 454 -6.81 21.68 -4.17
C ASP A 454 -5.44 21.12 -3.72
N ILE A 455 -5.00 21.34 -2.48
CA ILE A 455 -3.66 20.98 -1.97
C ILE A 455 -3.73 19.82 -0.95
N TYR A 456 -4.71 19.84 -0.05
CA TYR A 456 -4.88 18.85 1.00
C TYR A 456 -6.35 18.78 1.45
N GLU A 457 -7.18 18.07 0.68
CA GLU A 457 -8.61 17.91 0.93
C GLU A 457 -8.95 16.53 1.51
N PHE A 458 -8.09 15.53 1.31
CA PHE A 458 -8.30 14.14 1.73
C PHE A 458 -7.30 13.71 2.81
N ARG A 459 -7.78 13.00 3.83
CA ARG A 459 -6.93 12.26 4.77
C ARG A 459 -7.20 10.76 4.68
N VAL A 460 -6.22 10.04 4.11
CA VAL A 460 -6.43 8.70 3.54
C VAL A 460 -7.56 8.80 2.50
N ASN A 461 -8.64 8.04 2.61
CA ASN A 461 -9.77 7.99 1.67
C ASN A 461 -11.01 8.74 2.19
N ASN A 462 -10.83 9.79 3.00
CA ASN A 462 -11.95 10.53 3.59
C ASN A 462 -11.73 12.03 3.37
N HIS A 463 -12.72 12.68 2.74
CA HIS A 463 -12.71 14.12 2.48
C HIS A 463 -12.85 14.90 3.79
N LEU A 464 -12.04 15.94 4.00
CA LEU A 464 -11.94 16.64 5.28
C LEU A 464 -13.22 17.42 5.63
N LEU A 465 -13.94 17.95 4.64
CA LEU A 465 -15.24 18.59 4.87
C LEU A 465 -16.28 17.60 5.45
N ALA A 466 -16.23 16.32 5.04
CA ALA A 466 -17.10 15.28 5.60
C ALA A 466 -16.73 14.90 7.05
N ILE A 467 -15.49 15.17 7.49
CA ILE A 467 -15.05 15.01 8.89
C ILE A 467 -15.42 16.26 9.72
N LEU A 468 -15.39 17.44 9.10
CA LEU A 468 -15.66 18.75 9.68
C LEU A 468 -17.15 18.98 9.96
N ALA A 469 -18.03 18.75 8.98
CA ALA A 469 -19.44 19.08 9.09
C ALA A 469 -20.14 18.41 10.30
N PRO A 470 -19.86 17.14 10.67
CA PRO A 470 -20.39 16.54 11.90
C PRO A 470 -19.94 17.24 13.19
N GLN A 471 -18.82 17.98 13.20
CA GLN A 471 -18.39 18.77 14.36
C GLN A 471 -19.11 20.13 14.40
N ILE A 472 -19.27 20.79 13.24
CA ILE A 472 -20.09 22.00 13.09
C ILE A 472 -21.53 21.72 13.55
N TRP A 473 -22.09 20.56 13.18
CA TRP A 473 -23.41 20.11 13.64
C TRP A 473 -23.46 19.95 15.16
N ARG A 474 -22.44 19.34 15.78
CA ARG A 474 -22.34 19.17 17.24
C ARG A 474 -22.17 20.49 17.99
N LYS A 475 -21.64 21.54 17.35
CA LYS A 475 -21.60 22.90 17.89
C LYS A 475 -22.99 23.58 17.88
N GLY A 476 -23.91 23.09 17.05
CA GLY A 476 -25.28 23.62 16.90
C GLY A 476 -25.51 24.44 15.63
N GLU A 477 -24.47 24.69 14.83
CA GLU A 477 -24.53 25.47 13.58
C GLU A 477 -25.12 24.62 12.43
N LYS A 478 -26.37 24.15 12.58
CA LYS A 478 -27.00 23.15 11.68
C LYS A 478 -26.90 23.48 10.18
N THR A 479 -27.20 24.72 9.78
CA THR A 479 -27.16 25.14 8.38
C THR A 479 -25.73 25.11 7.84
N SER A 480 -24.76 25.67 8.58
CA SER A 480 -23.33 25.63 8.24
C SER A 480 -22.84 24.17 8.06
N ALA A 481 -23.30 23.26 8.91
CA ALA A 481 -22.99 21.83 8.80
C ALA A 481 -23.63 21.17 7.57
N ILE A 482 -24.89 21.46 7.24
CA ILE A 482 -25.54 20.94 6.03
C ILE A 482 -24.77 21.42 4.79
N ASN A 483 -24.56 22.72 4.63
CA ASN A 483 -23.84 23.29 3.50
C ASN A 483 -22.41 22.71 3.37
N THR A 484 -21.69 22.55 4.49
CA THR A 484 -20.35 21.93 4.50
C THR A 484 -20.38 20.47 4.05
N MET A 485 -21.45 19.72 4.35
CA MET A 485 -21.63 18.33 3.92
C MET A 485 -22.16 18.22 2.48
N GLU A 486 -22.99 19.15 2.02
CA GLU A 486 -23.39 19.31 0.61
C GLU A 486 -22.12 19.50 -0.26
N THR A 487 -21.27 20.48 0.07
CA THR A 487 -19.97 20.66 -0.60
C THR A 487 -19.05 19.44 -0.46
N ALA A 488 -19.14 18.67 0.64
CA ALA A 488 -18.35 17.45 0.81
C ALA A 488 -18.80 16.29 -0.10
N VAL A 489 -20.10 16.19 -0.43
CA VAL A 489 -20.59 15.19 -1.39
C VAL A 489 -20.46 15.66 -2.84
N GLU A 490 -20.51 16.97 -3.11
CA GLU A 490 -20.16 17.55 -4.41
C GLU A 490 -18.69 17.28 -4.76
N ARG A 491 -17.77 17.57 -3.83
CA ARG A 491 -16.33 17.32 -3.98
C ARG A 491 -15.94 15.84 -3.91
N SER A 492 -16.81 14.94 -3.44
CA SER A 492 -16.48 13.52 -3.24
C SER A 492 -17.72 12.61 -3.34
N ALA A 493 -18.38 12.63 -4.50
CA ALA A 493 -19.68 12.00 -4.75
C ALA A 493 -19.71 10.46 -4.65
N ASN A 494 -18.55 9.82 -4.44
CA ASN A 494 -18.36 8.37 -4.40
C ASN A 494 -18.19 7.81 -2.97
N GLU A 495 -18.18 8.65 -1.93
CA GLU A 495 -18.05 8.20 -0.52
C GLU A 495 -19.41 8.02 0.17
N TYR A 496 -19.79 6.76 0.45
CA TYR A 496 -21.11 6.42 1.00
C TYR A 496 -21.36 6.99 2.41
N LEU A 497 -20.31 7.20 3.22
CA LEU A 497 -20.45 7.78 4.56
C LEU A 497 -20.86 9.26 4.51
N SER A 498 -20.34 10.03 3.57
CA SER A 498 -20.71 11.45 3.38
C SER A 498 -22.21 11.57 3.07
N TRP A 499 -22.71 10.73 2.15
CA TRP A 499 -24.14 10.64 1.83
C TRP A 499 -25.00 10.20 3.02
N MET A 500 -24.56 9.23 3.82
CA MET A 500 -25.25 8.84 5.07
C MET A 500 -25.29 10.00 6.08
N HIS A 501 -24.19 10.74 6.26
CA HIS A 501 -24.15 11.88 7.16
C HIS A 501 -25.05 13.02 6.68
N LEU A 502 -25.07 13.31 5.38
CA LEU A 502 -25.97 14.29 4.77
C LEU A 502 -27.45 13.93 5.01
N GLY A 503 -27.83 12.67 4.73
CA GLY A 503 -29.19 12.18 4.99
C GLY A 503 -29.59 12.30 6.46
N ASN A 504 -28.66 12.03 7.39
CA ASN A 504 -28.90 12.23 8.83
C ASN A 504 -29.09 13.71 9.21
N MET A 505 -28.33 14.64 8.61
CA MET A 505 -28.47 16.08 8.88
C MET A 505 -29.78 16.65 8.30
N TYR A 506 -30.18 16.21 7.10
CA TYR A 506 -31.49 16.54 6.51
C TYR A 506 -32.65 15.99 7.36
N ARG A 507 -32.60 14.71 7.74
CA ARG A 507 -33.63 14.07 8.59
C ARG A 507 -33.77 14.76 9.95
N ALA A 508 -32.66 15.12 10.59
CA ALA A 508 -32.64 15.88 11.85
C ALA A 508 -32.92 17.40 11.68
N SER A 509 -33.28 17.81 10.46
CA SER A 509 -33.79 19.13 10.07
C SER A 509 -35.15 19.03 9.35
N HIS A 510 -35.83 17.89 9.45
CA HIS A 510 -37.13 17.58 8.82
C HIS A 510 -37.19 17.70 7.28
N GLN A 511 -36.05 17.79 6.59
CA GLN A 511 -35.96 17.76 5.12
C GLN A 511 -35.98 16.30 4.63
N PHE A 512 -37.09 15.60 4.88
CA PHE A 512 -37.18 14.14 4.73
C PHE A 512 -36.99 13.64 3.28
N GLU A 513 -37.47 14.38 2.29
CA GLU A 513 -37.32 14.05 0.86
C GLU A 513 -35.84 14.00 0.46
N LYS A 514 -35.09 15.09 0.72
CA LYS A 514 -33.63 15.13 0.52
C LYS A 514 -32.89 14.07 1.33
N ALA A 515 -33.41 13.71 2.51
CA ALA A 515 -32.84 12.64 3.31
C ALA A 515 -32.99 11.27 2.61
N VAL A 516 -34.17 10.97 2.07
CA VAL A 516 -34.45 9.77 1.26
C VAL A 516 -33.48 9.67 0.07
N ASP A 517 -33.24 10.77 -0.65
CA ASP A 517 -32.27 10.80 -1.76
C ASP A 517 -30.83 10.52 -1.30
N ALA A 518 -30.39 11.20 -0.24
CA ALA A 518 -29.04 11.03 0.30
C ALA A 518 -28.80 9.60 0.85
N TYR A 519 -29.78 9.02 1.55
CA TYR A 519 -29.70 7.62 1.99
C TYR A 519 -29.74 6.64 0.81
N ASN A 520 -30.55 6.92 -0.24
CA ASN A 520 -30.56 6.11 -1.47
C ASN A 520 -29.21 6.14 -2.20
N ARG A 521 -28.56 7.30 -2.29
CA ARG A 521 -27.22 7.43 -2.89
C ARG A 521 -26.15 6.74 -2.04
N SER A 522 -26.27 6.80 -0.72
CA SER A 522 -25.41 6.02 0.20
C SER A 522 -25.57 4.51 0.01
N LEU A 523 -26.81 4.00 -0.09
CA LEU A 523 -27.09 2.58 -0.29
C LEU A 523 -26.76 2.08 -1.70
N PHE A 524 -26.81 2.94 -2.72
CA PHE A 524 -26.28 2.61 -4.06
C PHE A 524 -24.78 2.32 -4.00
N LEU A 525 -24.03 3.13 -3.25
CA LEU A 525 -22.59 2.94 -3.07
C LEU A 525 -22.27 1.77 -2.12
N ASN A 526 -23.02 1.60 -1.03
CA ASN A 526 -22.86 0.48 -0.10
C ASN A 526 -24.22 -0.09 0.37
N PRO A 527 -24.74 -1.14 -0.29
CA PRO A 527 -26.05 -1.72 0.04
C PRO A 527 -26.20 -2.29 1.46
N ARG A 528 -25.09 -2.71 2.11
CA ARG A 528 -25.11 -3.18 3.51
C ARG A 528 -24.74 -2.10 4.52
N TRP A 529 -24.84 -0.81 4.16
CA TRP A 529 -24.72 0.26 5.14
C TRP A 529 -26.02 0.46 5.92
N TRP A 530 -26.23 -0.38 6.94
CA TRP A 530 -27.50 -0.47 7.66
C TRP A 530 -27.93 0.82 8.37
N ASP A 531 -27.00 1.71 8.76
CA ASP A 531 -27.31 3.07 9.23
C ASP A 531 -28.08 3.89 8.16
N SER A 532 -27.75 3.73 6.87
CA SER A 532 -28.50 4.36 5.77
C SER A 532 -29.81 3.66 5.48
N ALA A 533 -29.91 2.33 5.65
CA ALA A 533 -31.18 1.61 5.52
C ALA A 533 -32.18 2.06 6.60
N LEU A 534 -31.73 2.15 7.85
CA LEU A 534 -32.55 2.66 8.95
C LEU A 534 -32.94 4.12 8.74
N GLY A 535 -31.98 4.95 8.33
CA GLY A 535 -32.24 6.34 7.97
C GLY A 535 -33.30 6.48 6.87
N LEU A 536 -33.20 5.65 5.83
CA LEU A 536 -34.17 5.57 4.72
C LEU A 536 -35.55 5.17 5.25
N ALA A 537 -35.66 4.14 6.10
CA ALA A 537 -36.93 3.71 6.67
C ALA A 537 -37.61 4.83 7.46
N ILE A 538 -36.88 5.49 8.37
CA ILE A 538 -37.42 6.58 9.21
C ILE A 538 -37.86 7.77 8.33
N ALA A 539 -37.03 8.20 7.38
CA ALA A 539 -37.35 9.31 6.49
C ALA A 539 -38.55 8.99 5.58
N SER A 540 -38.58 7.80 4.97
CA SER A 540 -39.66 7.35 4.08
C SER A 540 -41.00 7.25 4.81
N LYS A 541 -41.01 6.70 6.04
CA LYS A 541 -42.21 6.64 6.90
C LYS A 541 -42.72 8.03 7.30
N SER A 542 -41.83 9.03 7.37
CA SER A 542 -42.20 10.43 7.68
C SER A 542 -42.86 11.17 6.50
N ILE A 543 -42.79 10.63 5.27
CA ILE A 543 -43.41 11.20 4.05
C ILE A 543 -44.36 10.22 3.34
N ASN A 544 -44.71 9.10 3.98
CA ASN A 544 -45.52 8.01 3.43
C ASN A 544 -44.96 7.38 2.11
N ASP A 545 -43.64 7.42 1.90
CA ASP A 545 -42.99 6.72 0.79
C ASP A 545 -42.91 5.21 1.10
N THR A 546 -43.97 4.50 0.75
CA THR A 546 -44.10 3.05 0.93
C THR A 546 -43.04 2.25 0.15
N LYS A 547 -42.54 2.79 -0.97
CA LYS A 547 -41.57 2.12 -1.85
C LYS A 547 -40.18 2.11 -1.23
N ASN A 548 -39.67 3.26 -0.79
CA ASN A 548 -38.39 3.33 -0.11
C ASN A 548 -38.45 2.75 1.31
N TYR A 549 -39.60 2.82 1.99
CA TYR A 549 -39.82 2.09 3.24
C TYR A 549 -39.70 0.57 3.06
N ALA A 550 -40.43 -0.02 2.12
CA ALA A 550 -40.36 -1.46 1.85
C ALA A 550 -38.95 -1.90 1.40
N LYS A 551 -38.26 -1.08 0.60
CA LYS A 551 -36.84 -1.30 0.24
C LYS A 551 -35.94 -1.35 1.47
N ALA A 552 -36.13 -0.46 2.44
CA ALA A 552 -35.34 -0.41 3.66
C ALA A 552 -35.64 -1.59 4.60
N MET A 553 -36.91 -1.95 4.79
CA MET A 553 -37.33 -3.11 5.59
C MET A 553 -36.80 -4.42 4.98
N LYS A 554 -36.80 -4.57 3.66
CA LYS A 554 -36.20 -5.73 3.00
C LYS A 554 -34.70 -5.89 3.30
N ILE A 555 -33.93 -4.78 3.38
CA ILE A 555 -32.51 -4.81 3.78
C ILE A 555 -32.35 -5.18 5.26
N TYR A 556 -33.33 -4.85 6.12
CA TYR A 556 -33.33 -5.30 7.50
C TYR A 556 -33.57 -6.82 7.60
N GLU A 557 -34.65 -7.30 6.97
CA GLU A 557 -35.16 -8.67 7.05
C GLU A 557 -34.25 -9.70 6.35
N GLU A 558 -33.73 -9.40 5.16
CA GLU A 558 -32.92 -10.35 4.39
C GLU A 558 -31.41 -10.34 4.76
N GLU A 559 -30.92 -9.26 5.38
CA GLU A 559 -29.46 -9.07 5.58
C GLU A 559 -29.05 -8.74 7.03
N LEU A 560 -29.69 -7.79 7.73
CA LEU A 560 -29.23 -7.41 9.08
C LEU A 560 -29.64 -8.43 10.14
N ASP A 561 -30.93 -8.79 10.22
CA ASP A 561 -31.40 -9.71 11.26
C ASP A 561 -30.75 -11.11 11.13
N PRO A 562 -30.63 -11.71 9.92
CA PRO A 562 -29.89 -12.96 9.73
C PRO A 562 -28.40 -12.84 10.04
N TYR A 563 -27.78 -11.68 9.84
CA TYR A 563 -26.38 -11.44 10.22
C TYR A 563 -26.20 -11.42 11.75
N ILE A 564 -27.09 -10.72 12.47
CA ILE A 564 -27.06 -10.68 13.94
C ILE A 564 -27.33 -12.07 14.53
N ALA A 565 -28.34 -12.79 14.02
CA ALA A 565 -28.68 -14.13 14.48
C ALA A 565 -27.50 -15.12 14.31
N ARG A 566 -26.79 -15.08 13.17
CA ARG A 566 -25.59 -15.91 12.94
C ARG A 566 -24.47 -15.59 13.93
N PHE A 567 -24.28 -14.32 14.30
CA PHE A 567 -23.27 -13.92 15.27
C PHE A 567 -23.60 -14.45 16.68
N ASN A 568 -24.86 -14.28 17.12
CA ASN A 568 -25.32 -14.79 18.43
C ASN A 568 -25.17 -16.32 18.55
N ASN A 569 -25.39 -17.06 17.46
CA ASN A 569 -25.34 -18.53 17.44
C ASN A 569 -23.93 -19.11 17.20
N SER A 570 -22.86 -18.30 17.27
CA SER A 570 -21.52 -18.72 16.86
C SER A 570 -20.54 -19.06 17.98
N ASP A 571 -20.98 -18.97 19.25
CA ASP A 571 -20.15 -19.09 20.46
C ASP A 571 -18.88 -18.20 20.46
N ILE A 572 -18.87 -17.15 19.64
CA ILE A 572 -17.83 -16.12 19.64
C ILE A 572 -18.04 -15.23 20.86
N GLU A 573 -17.24 -15.50 21.88
CA GLU A 573 -17.09 -14.69 23.08
C GLU A 573 -16.89 -13.20 22.71
N TYR A 574 -17.45 -12.30 23.53
CA TYR A 574 -17.56 -10.87 23.22
C TYR A 574 -16.22 -10.30 22.71
N PRO A 575 -16.13 -9.76 21.49
CA PRO A 575 -14.84 -9.36 20.93
C PRO A 575 -14.22 -8.24 21.77
N GLU A 576 -13.14 -8.56 22.49
CA GLU A 576 -12.51 -7.70 23.50
C GLU A 576 -11.97 -6.39 22.92
N GLU A 577 -11.68 -6.35 21.61
CA GLU A 577 -11.35 -5.11 20.93
C GLU A 577 -12.49 -4.09 21.08
N HIS A 578 -12.23 -3.05 21.87
CA HIS A 578 -13.13 -1.92 22.13
C HIS A 578 -13.82 -1.35 20.87
N TYR A 579 -13.17 -1.40 19.70
CA TYR A 579 -13.77 -0.99 18.43
C TYR A 579 -14.87 -1.94 17.95
N LEU A 580 -14.65 -3.26 17.98
CA LEU A 580 -15.65 -4.28 17.62
C LEU A 580 -16.83 -4.24 18.61
N ASN A 581 -16.55 -4.10 19.90
CA ASN A 581 -17.57 -3.92 20.95
C ASN A 581 -18.48 -2.70 20.67
N LYS A 582 -17.90 -1.56 20.25
CA LYS A 582 -18.65 -0.36 19.87
C LYS A 582 -19.48 -0.56 18.59
N TYR A 583 -18.93 -1.24 17.59
CA TYR A 583 -19.64 -1.56 16.35
C TYR A 583 -20.86 -2.47 16.62
N TRP A 584 -20.66 -3.54 17.39
CA TRP A 584 -21.72 -4.47 17.77
C TRP A 584 -22.87 -3.80 18.52
N LYS A 585 -22.55 -2.91 19.48
CA LYS A 585 -23.54 -2.08 20.19
C LYS A 585 -24.34 -1.17 19.25
N ARG A 586 -23.77 -0.68 18.15
CA ARG A 586 -24.53 0.07 17.14
C ARG A 586 -25.43 -0.84 16.30
N LEU A 587 -25.00 -2.06 15.95
CA LEU A 587 -25.86 -3.01 15.22
C LEU A 587 -27.11 -3.41 16.02
N LEU A 588 -26.96 -3.72 17.30
CA LEU A 588 -28.09 -4.05 18.18
C LEU A 588 -29.06 -2.87 18.35
N MET A 589 -28.53 -1.64 18.41
CA MET A 589 -29.34 -0.41 18.42
C MET A 589 -30.11 -0.23 17.10
N ILE A 590 -29.46 -0.42 15.95
CA ILE A 590 -30.10 -0.35 14.63
C ILE A 590 -31.21 -1.40 14.51
N LYS A 591 -30.97 -2.64 14.96
CA LYS A 591 -31.97 -3.71 15.00
C LYS A 591 -33.20 -3.30 15.81
N HIS A 592 -33.00 -2.81 17.03
CA HIS A 592 -34.09 -2.34 17.89
C HIS A 592 -34.87 -1.17 17.27
N GLU A 593 -34.20 -0.21 16.62
CA GLU A 593 -34.89 0.86 15.89
C GLU A 593 -35.73 0.30 14.71
N PHE A 594 -35.26 -0.71 13.98
CA PHE A 594 -36.05 -1.41 12.95
C PHE A 594 -37.21 -2.24 13.52
N ASP A 595 -37.00 -2.99 14.60
CA ASP A 595 -38.08 -3.74 15.28
C ASP A 595 -39.19 -2.77 15.75
N SER A 596 -38.82 -1.58 16.24
CA SER A 596 -39.79 -0.53 16.60
C SER A 596 -40.44 0.16 15.38
N LEU A 597 -39.93 -0.02 14.17
CA LEU A 597 -40.57 0.45 12.93
C LEU A 597 -41.51 -0.60 12.35
N ALA A 598 -41.16 -1.89 12.45
CA ALA A 598 -42.00 -3.02 12.00
C ALA A 598 -43.28 -3.17 12.86
N ASN A 599 -43.18 -2.93 14.17
CA ASN A 599 -44.30 -3.05 15.12
C ASN A 599 -45.17 -1.76 15.23
N ARG A 600 -45.14 -0.87 14.23
CA ARG A 600 -45.82 0.44 14.23
C ARG A 600 -46.30 0.85 12.84
#